data_AF-A0A7M5XM13-F1
#
_entry.id   AF-A0A7M5XM13-F1
#
_cell.length_a   1.000
_cell.length_b   1.000
_cell.length_c   1.000
_cell.angle_alpha   90.00
_cell.angle_beta   90.00
_cell.angle_gamma   90.00
#
_symmetry.space_group_name_H-M   'P 1'
#
loop_
_entity.id
_entity.type
_entity.pdbx_description
1 polymer ?
#
loop_
_entity_poly.entity_id
_entity_poly.type
_entity_poly.pdbx_seq_one_letter_code
_entity_poly.pdbx_strand_id
1 'polypeptide(L)'
;MPTKKKAIKKSLKENLDDVDVPCCDSYLRCPYEAKNTLKEHLFKVNSGFYIPGIYDNQLRQLETVINQCVECGESNSVLVIGPRGSGKSKLLSKVLLDVYNNHGSDYFYVYLSGLIHTDDRSALQDLARQLELEKCYWG
;
A
#
# COMPACT_ATOMS: atom_id res chain seq x y z
N MET A 1 35.56 -11.02 -8.88
CA MET A 1 35.25 -11.38 -10.29
C MET A 1 33.77 -11.77 -10.40
N PRO A 2 32.92 -11.00 -11.11
CA PRO A 2 31.50 -11.34 -11.24
C PRO A 2 31.33 -12.53 -12.19
N THR A 3 30.51 -13.50 -11.79
CA THR A 3 30.31 -14.77 -12.48
C THR A 3 29.47 -14.62 -13.75
N LYS A 4 29.85 -15.35 -14.82
CA LYS A 4 29.26 -15.35 -16.18
C LYS A 4 27.72 -15.45 -16.25
N LYS A 5 27.04 -15.90 -15.17
CA LYS A 5 25.57 -15.96 -15.09
C LYS A 5 24.88 -14.59 -15.02
N LYS A 6 25.55 -13.55 -14.51
CA LYS A 6 24.98 -12.19 -14.44
C LYS A 6 24.97 -11.48 -15.80
N ALA A 7 25.92 -11.78 -16.68
CA ALA A 7 26.03 -11.17 -18.00
C ALA A 7 24.91 -11.66 -18.95
N ILE A 8 24.60 -12.96 -18.93
CA ILE A 8 23.58 -13.56 -19.82
C ILE A 8 22.17 -13.04 -19.49
N LYS A 9 21.86 -12.80 -18.21
CA LYS A 9 20.58 -12.18 -17.81
C LYS A 9 20.46 -10.70 -18.18
N LYS A 10 21.57 -9.99 -18.39
CA LYS A 10 21.58 -8.58 -18.80
C LYS A 10 21.26 -8.47 -20.30
N SER A 11 21.91 -9.29 -21.13
CA SER A 11 21.72 -9.28 -22.59
C SER A 11 20.35 -9.77 -23.06
N LEU A 12 19.67 -10.63 -22.30
CA LEU A 12 18.30 -11.08 -22.62
C LEU A 12 17.21 -10.08 -22.18
N LYS A 13 17.53 -9.13 -21.28
CA LYS A 13 16.59 -8.07 -20.88
C LYS A 13 16.61 -6.87 -21.84
N GLU A 14 17.73 -6.63 -22.50
CA GLU A 14 17.93 -5.49 -23.41
C GLU A 14 17.24 -5.64 -24.78
N ASN A 15 16.50 -6.73 -25.04
CA ASN A 15 15.85 -6.98 -26.34
C ASN A 15 14.31 -6.94 -26.32
N LEU A 16 13.68 -6.74 -25.17
CA LEU A 16 12.21 -6.76 -25.04
C LEU A 16 11.61 -5.40 -24.66
N ASP A 17 12.42 -4.43 -24.29
CA ASP A 17 11.96 -3.10 -23.88
C ASP A 17 12.13 -2.01 -24.96
N ASP A 18 12.89 -2.27 -26.04
CA ASP A 18 13.24 -1.26 -27.08
C ASP A 18 12.81 -1.66 -28.51
N VAL A 19 11.66 -2.32 -28.66
CA VAL A 19 10.98 -2.32 -29.97
C VAL A 19 10.08 -1.10 -29.99
N ASP A 20 10.50 -0.05 -30.69
CA ASP A 20 9.65 1.07 -31.07
C ASP A 20 8.51 0.53 -31.94
N VAL A 21 7.44 0.06 -31.29
CA VAL A 21 6.20 -0.28 -31.95
C VAL A 21 5.56 1.05 -32.36
N PRO A 22 5.40 1.33 -33.67
CA PRO A 22 4.80 2.58 -34.10
C PRO A 22 3.39 2.68 -33.50
N CYS A 23 3.19 3.67 -32.63
CA CYS A 23 1.87 3.99 -32.08
C CYS A 23 0.94 4.31 -33.25
N CYS A 24 -0.15 3.55 -33.36
CA CYS A 24 -1.10 3.65 -34.46
C CYS A 24 -2.02 4.89 -34.32
N ASP A 25 -2.14 5.68 -35.40
CA ASP A 25 -3.04 6.84 -35.57
C ASP A 25 -4.52 6.46 -35.74
N SER A 26 -5.00 5.46 -35.01
CA SER A 26 -6.40 5.07 -35.05
C SER A 26 -6.87 4.78 -33.63
N TYR A 27 -8.12 5.15 -33.33
CA TYR A 27 -8.82 5.15 -32.03
C TYR A 27 -8.82 3.83 -31.21
N LEU A 28 -7.92 2.89 -31.51
CA LEU A 28 -7.65 1.65 -30.79
C LEU A 28 -6.51 1.88 -29.78
N ARG A 29 -6.75 1.62 -28.49
CA ARG A 29 -5.73 1.82 -27.43
C ARG A 29 -4.41 1.16 -27.81
N CYS A 30 -3.33 1.95 -27.81
CA CYS A 30 -2.01 1.49 -28.19
C CYS A 30 -1.53 0.37 -27.23
N PRO A 31 -0.90 -0.72 -27.72
CA PRO A 31 -0.32 -1.75 -26.86
C PRO A 31 0.65 -1.19 -25.80
N TYR A 32 1.36 -0.10 -26.12
CA TYR A 32 2.23 0.60 -25.17
C TYR A 32 1.45 1.30 -24.04
N GLU A 33 0.34 1.95 -24.38
CA GLU A 33 -0.56 2.56 -23.40
C GLU A 33 -1.18 1.49 -22.50
N ALA A 34 -1.64 0.37 -23.07
CA ALA A 34 -2.15 -0.76 -22.30
C ALA A 34 -1.09 -1.36 -21.37
N LYS A 35 0.16 -1.54 -21.84
CA LYS A 35 1.31 -1.98 -21.04
C LYS A 35 1.52 -1.06 -19.84
N ASN A 36 1.47 0.25 -20.06
CA ASN A 36 1.67 1.23 -19.00
C ASN A 36 0.52 1.22 -17.99
N THR A 37 -0.74 1.29 -18.44
CA THR A 37 -1.91 1.23 -17.56
C THR A 37 -1.94 -0.06 -16.72
N LEU A 38 -1.61 -1.21 -17.31
CA LEU A 38 -1.50 -2.47 -16.56
C LEU A 38 -0.35 -2.46 -15.56
N LYS A 39 0.82 -1.91 -15.93
CA LYS A 39 1.93 -1.75 -14.99
C LYS A 39 1.54 -0.88 -13.80
N GLU A 40 0.80 0.19 -14.05
CA GLU A 40 0.27 1.05 -13.00
C GLU A 40 -0.71 0.30 -12.12
N HIS A 41 -1.69 -0.40 -12.72
CA HIS A 41 -2.71 -1.13 -11.99
C HIS A 41 -2.18 -2.30 -11.16
N LEU A 42 -1.16 -3.01 -11.66
CA LEU A 42 -0.63 -4.21 -10.99
C LEU A 42 0.47 -3.89 -9.97
N PHE A 43 1.27 -2.84 -10.21
CA PHE A 43 2.50 -2.62 -9.43
C PHE A 43 2.58 -1.28 -8.70
N LYS A 44 1.79 -0.26 -9.07
CA LYS A 44 1.79 1.01 -8.32
C LYS A 44 0.85 0.90 -7.12
N VAL A 45 1.31 1.43 -5.99
CA VAL A 45 0.56 1.50 -4.72
C VAL A 45 -0.78 2.28 -4.87
N ASN A 46 -0.86 3.17 -5.88
CA ASN A 46 -2.02 4.00 -6.21
C ASN A 46 -3.02 3.36 -7.18
N SER A 47 -2.78 2.14 -7.67
CA SER A 47 -3.88 1.43 -8.32
C SER A 47 -4.98 1.21 -7.29
N GLY A 48 -6.20 1.57 -7.67
CA GLY A 48 -7.37 1.48 -6.80
C GLY A 48 -7.32 0.19 -5.98
N PHE A 49 -7.56 0.29 -4.68
CA PHE A 49 -7.43 -0.79 -3.71
C PHE A 49 -8.39 -1.94 -4.05
N TYR A 50 -8.05 -2.72 -5.08
CA TYR A 50 -8.78 -3.90 -5.47
C TYR A 50 -8.43 -4.98 -4.46
N ILE A 51 -9.38 -5.24 -3.58
CA ILE A 51 -9.34 -6.36 -2.66
C ILE A 51 -10.29 -7.41 -3.23
N PRO A 52 -9.84 -8.65 -3.46
CA PRO A 52 -10.72 -9.72 -3.87
C PRO A 52 -11.86 -9.88 -2.85
N GLY A 53 -13.09 -10.10 -3.31
CA GLY A 53 -14.28 -10.24 -2.45
C GLY A 53 -14.21 -11.38 -1.42
N ILE A 54 -13.18 -12.24 -1.51
CA ILE A 54 -12.85 -13.25 -0.50
C ILE A 54 -12.58 -12.62 0.88
N TYR A 55 -12.17 -11.34 0.93
CA TYR A 55 -11.87 -10.63 2.17
C TYR A 55 -13.00 -9.72 2.68
N ASP A 56 -14.20 -9.77 2.09
CA ASP A 56 -15.29 -8.83 2.43
C ASP A 56 -15.69 -8.90 3.92
N ASN A 57 -15.71 -10.09 4.50
CA ASN A 57 -16.04 -10.26 5.91
C ASN A 57 -14.98 -9.63 6.82
N GLN A 58 -13.70 -9.86 6.53
CA GLN A 58 -12.58 -9.31 7.30
C GLN A 58 -12.50 -7.79 7.15
N LEU A 59 -12.79 -7.28 5.96
CA LEU A 59 -12.88 -5.86 5.67
C LEU A 59 -13.96 -5.20 6.51
N ARG A 60 -15.19 -5.76 6.49
CA ARG A 60 -16.31 -5.26 7.29
C ARG A 60 -16.05 -5.32 8.80
N GLN A 61 -15.42 -6.39 9.29
CA GLN A 61 -15.05 -6.51 10.70
C GLN A 61 -14.06 -5.43 11.11
N LEU A 62 -13.02 -5.20 10.30
CA LEU A 62 -11.99 -4.21 10.58
C LEU A 62 -12.54 -2.78 10.50
N GLU A 63 -13.39 -2.49 9.50
CA GLU A 63 -14.11 -1.22 9.41
C GLU A 63 -14.96 -0.95 10.65
N THR A 64 -15.73 -1.95 11.10
CA THR A 64 -16.60 -1.80 12.27
C THR A 64 -15.79 -1.42 13.51
N VAL A 65 -14.71 -2.16 13.78
CA VAL A 65 -13.88 -1.91 14.97
C VAL A 65 -13.22 -0.53 14.89
N ILE A 66 -12.68 -0.14 13.74
CA ILE A 66 -12.01 1.15 13.59
C ILE A 66 -13.03 2.30 13.67
N ASN A 67 -14.19 2.20 13.04
CA ASN A 67 -15.24 3.21 13.15
C ASN A 67 -15.73 3.36 14.59
N GLN A 68 -15.93 2.27 15.33
CA GLN A 68 -16.28 2.34 16.76
C GLN A 68 -15.22 3.05 17.60
N CYS A 69 -13.93 2.84 17.29
CA CYS A 69 -12.86 3.57 17.97
C CYS A 69 -12.92 5.09 17.71
N VAL A 70 -13.25 5.50 16.48
CA VAL A 70 -13.31 6.92 16.10
C VAL A 70 -14.60 7.59 16.58
N GLU A 71 -15.76 6.97 16.35
CA GLU A 71 -17.08 7.55 16.64
C GLU A 71 -17.47 7.44 18.11
N CYS A 72 -17.20 6.29 18.75
CA CYS A 72 -17.62 6.01 20.13
C CYS A 72 -16.50 6.18 21.15
N GLY A 73 -15.25 6.36 20.71
CA GLY A 73 -14.08 6.41 21.59
C GLY A 73 -13.77 5.07 22.26
N GLU A 74 -14.21 3.95 21.67
CA GLU A 74 -13.91 2.62 22.20
C GLU A 74 -12.43 2.26 22.04
N SER A 75 -11.87 1.54 23.02
CA SER A 75 -10.49 1.07 22.98
C SER A 75 -10.45 -0.42 22.63
N ASN A 76 -10.15 -0.70 21.36
CA ASN A 76 -10.10 -2.06 20.82
C ASN A 76 -8.69 -2.44 20.36
N SER A 77 -8.38 -3.74 20.39
CA SER A 77 -7.12 -4.31 19.89
C SER A 77 -7.41 -5.43 18.90
N VAL A 78 -6.76 -5.40 17.75
CA VAL A 78 -6.97 -6.39 16.66
C VAL A 78 -5.63 -6.94 16.19
N LEU A 79 -5.56 -8.26 16.01
CA LEU A 79 -4.39 -8.96 15.48
C LEU A 79 -4.73 -9.62 14.14
N VAL A 80 -4.08 -9.16 13.06
CA VAL A 80 -4.29 -9.69 11.71
C VAL A 80 -3.20 -10.70 11.34
N ILE A 81 -3.57 -11.97 11.18
CA ILE A 81 -2.64 -13.09 10.94
C ILE A 81 -2.88 -13.72 9.57
N GLY A 82 -1.81 -14.14 8.90
CA GLY A 82 -1.87 -14.85 7.62
C GLY A 82 -0.51 -14.98 6.93
N PRO A 83 -0.38 -15.79 5.88
CA PRO A 83 0.89 -16.03 5.18
C PRO A 83 1.46 -14.76 4.53
N ARG A 84 2.77 -14.69 4.31
CA ARG A 84 3.39 -13.55 3.60
C ARG A 84 2.81 -13.42 2.20
N GLY A 85 2.54 -12.18 1.77
CA GLY A 85 1.92 -11.91 0.46
C GLY A 85 0.40 -12.03 0.42
N SER A 86 -0.28 -12.38 1.52
CA SER A 86 -1.76 -12.48 1.57
C SER A 86 -2.51 -11.13 1.54
N GLY A 87 -1.81 -10.00 1.37
CA GLY A 87 -2.45 -8.68 1.29
C GLY A 87 -2.90 -8.05 2.62
N LYS A 88 -2.46 -8.55 3.79
CA LYS A 88 -2.83 -7.99 5.12
C LYS A 88 -2.66 -6.47 5.21
N SER A 89 -1.50 -5.95 4.83
CA SER A 89 -1.24 -4.51 4.86
C SER A 89 -2.13 -3.76 3.87
N LYS A 90 -2.40 -4.34 2.70
CA LYS A 90 -3.30 -3.74 1.70
C LYS A 90 -4.75 -3.70 2.21
N LEU A 91 -5.20 -4.74 2.93
CA LEU A 91 -6.50 -4.78 3.58
C LEU A 91 -6.64 -3.65 4.61
N LEU A 92 -5.69 -3.52 5.52
CA LEU A 92 -5.70 -2.45 6.53
C LEU A 92 -5.64 -1.07 5.88
N SER A 93 -4.76 -0.86 4.90
CA SER A 93 -4.65 0.42 4.19
C SER A 93 -5.91 0.80 3.42
N LYS A 94 -6.69 -0.17 2.93
CA LYS A 94 -8.01 0.10 2.31
C LYS A 94 -8.99 0.61 3.36
N VAL A 95 -9.12 -0.10 4.48
CA VAL A 95 -10.04 0.31 5.56
C VAL A 95 -9.66 1.69 6.09
N LEU A 96 -8.37 1.96 6.33
CA LEU A 96 -7.91 3.27 6.79
C LEU A 96 -8.20 4.39 5.77
N LEU A 97 -8.10 4.10 4.47
CA LEU A 97 -8.47 5.07 3.43
C LEU A 97 -9.98 5.35 3.45
N ASP A 98 -10.80 4.32 3.62
CA ASP A 98 -12.26 4.47 3.67
C ASP A 98 -12.71 5.24 4.93
N VAL A 99 -12.11 4.93 6.08
CA VAL A 99 -12.32 5.65 7.34
C VAL A 99 -11.87 7.11 7.21
N TYR A 100 -10.70 7.37 6.60
CA TYR A 100 -10.22 8.73 6.34
C TYR A 100 -11.18 9.53 5.46
N ASN A 101 -11.75 8.90 4.42
CA ASN A 101 -12.72 9.57 3.55
C ASN A 101 -14.03 9.95 4.29
N ASN A 102 -14.39 9.20 5.34
CA ASN A 102 -15.62 9.42 6.10
C ASN A 102 -15.44 10.38 7.28
N HIS A 103 -14.30 10.29 7.98
CA HIS A 103 -14.03 10.99 9.24
C HIS A 103 -12.93 12.05 9.14
N GLY A 104 -12.27 12.18 7.99
CA GLY A 104 -11.21 13.16 7.77
C GLY A 104 -10.08 13.04 8.79
N SER A 105 -9.85 14.13 9.53
CA SER A 105 -8.76 14.28 10.51
C SER A 105 -9.19 14.05 11.96
N ASP A 106 -10.32 13.40 12.21
CA ASP A 106 -10.84 13.19 13.57
C ASP A 106 -10.07 12.13 14.38
N TYR A 107 -9.05 11.50 13.79
CA TYR A 107 -8.19 10.51 14.43
C TYR A 107 -6.73 10.65 13.99
N PHE A 108 -5.83 10.20 14.87
CA PHE A 108 -4.40 10.11 14.56
C PHE A 108 -4.03 8.69 14.14
N TYR A 109 -3.35 8.54 13.01
CA TYR A 109 -2.79 7.28 12.57
C TYR A 109 -1.30 7.23 12.86
N VAL A 110 -0.87 6.25 13.66
CA VAL A 110 0.55 6.01 13.94
C VAL A 110 0.94 4.63 13.41
N TYR A 111 2.00 4.57 12.61
CA TYR A 111 2.56 3.33 12.07
C TYR A 111 3.90 2.99 12.70
N LEU A 112 4.00 1.82 13.33
CA LEU A 112 5.26 1.27 13.82
C LEU A 112 5.57 -0.06 13.14
N SER A 113 6.83 -0.26 12.77
CA SER A 113 7.32 -1.51 12.18
C SER A 113 8.38 -2.14 13.06
N GLY A 114 8.16 -3.37 13.54
CA GLY A 114 9.16 -4.11 14.32
C GLY A 114 10.42 -4.52 13.53
N LEU A 115 10.44 -4.32 12.21
CA LEU A 115 11.65 -4.46 11.40
C LEU A 115 12.55 -3.22 11.47
N ILE A 116 11.97 -2.06 11.79
CA ILE A 116 12.66 -0.77 11.88
C ILE A 116 12.94 -0.44 13.35
N HIS A 117 11.91 -0.57 14.19
CA HIS A 117 11.96 -0.28 15.62
C HIS A 117 12.33 -1.55 16.37
N THR A 118 13.63 -1.84 16.45
CA THR A 118 14.17 -3.02 17.15
C THR A 118 14.33 -2.81 18.66
N ASP A 119 14.16 -1.58 19.13
CA ASP A 119 14.28 -1.16 20.52
C ASP A 119 13.13 -0.21 20.90
N ASP A 120 12.72 -0.24 22.17
CA ASP A 120 11.58 0.57 22.64
C ASP A 120 11.87 2.07 22.55
N ARG A 121 13.14 2.48 22.68
CA ARG A 121 13.52 3.90 22.63
C ARG A 121 13.28 4.47 21.23
N SER A 122 13.70 3.78 20.17
CA SER A 122 13.44 4.20 18.80
C SER A 122 11.95 4.17 18.47
N ALA A 123 11.21 3.15 18.94
CA ALA A 123 9.76 3.08 18.77
C ALA A 123 9.02 4.27 19.41
N LEU A 124 9.36 4.61 20.66
CA LEU A 124 8.73 5.69 21.40
C LEU A 124 9.07 7.06 20.80
N GLN A 125 10.31 7.26 20.35
CA GLN A 125 10.71 8.48 19.66
C GLN A 125 9.93 8.66 18.36
N ASP A 126 9.74 7.59 17.58
CA ASP A 126 9.00 7.68 16.33
C ASP A 126 7.50 7.87 16.56
N LEU A 127 6.92 7.22 17.57
CA LEU A 127 5.54 7.46 18.01
C LEU A 127 5.32 8.93 18.40
N ALA A 128 6.19 9.49 19.23
CA ALA A 128 6.10 10.89 19.64
C ALA A 128 6.21 11.84 18.42
N ARG A 129 7.18 11.58 17.53
CA ARG A 129 7.38 12.35 16.30
C ARG A 129 6.14 12.30 15.39
N GLN A 130 5.53 11.13 15.20
CA GLN A 130 4.33 11.01 14.36
C GLN A 130 3.15 11.80 14.97
N LEU A 131 2.96 11.73 16.29
CA LEU A 131 1.93 12.51 16.98
C LEU A 131 2.19 14.02 16.95
N GLU A 132 3.45 14.47 16.99
CA GLU A 132 3.81 15.90 16.91
C GLU A 132 3.64 16.45 15.49
N LEU A 133 4.06 15.70 14.47
CA LEU A 133 3.87 16.10 13.07
C LEU A 133 2.38 16.24 12.74
N GLU A 134 1.58 15.26 13.16
CA GLU A 134 0.12 15.32 13.03
C GLU A 134 -0.47 16.56 13.71
N LYS A 135 0.10 17.05 14.82
CA LYS A 135 -0.33 18.33 15.45
C LYS A 135 0.11 19.56 14.66
N CYS A 136 1.28 19.55 14.06
CA CYS A 136 1.88 20.71 13.38
C CYS A 136 1.29 21.02 11.99
N TYR A 137 0.68 20.05 11.30
CA TYR A 137 0.05 20.30 10.00
C TYR A 137 -1.28 21.07 10.07
N TRP A 138 -1.83 21.29 11.27
CA TRP A 138 -3.17 21.86 11.46
C TRP A 138 -3.21 23.06 12.44
N GLY A 139 -2.05 23.64 12.75
CA GLY A 139 -1.91 24.86 13.57
C GLY A 139 -1.80 26.14 12.74
#